data_AF-A0A2K2G643-F1
#
_entry.id   AF-A0A2K2G643-F1
#
_cell.length_a   1.000
_cell.length_b   1.000
_cell.length_c   1.000
_cell.angle_alpha   90.00
_cell.angle_beta   90.00
_cell.angle_gamma   90.00
#
_symmetry.space_group_name_H-M   'P 1'
#
loop_
_entity.id
_entity.type
_entity.pdbx_description
1 polymer ?
#
loop_
_entity_poly.entity_id
_entity_poly.type
_entity_poly.pdbx_seq_one_letter_code
_entity_poly.pdbx_strand_id
1 'polypeptide(L)'
;MVEDMTPYEALMAAVEIAGSQSALARMAEVSSTAVWKWVQSSKRLPAEYVLRVEAATGVSRHHLRPDIYPVEMPEASSRWSGIDQRAGARSNGVDARTRRVAVNRRQISNGARL
;
A
#
# COMPACT_ATOMS: atom_id res chain seq x y z
N MET A 1 -7.63 10.91 -29.70
CA MET A 1 -8.45 11.95 -29.05
C MET A 1 -8.82 11.35 -27.71
N VAL A 2 -8.17 11.79 -26.62
CA VAL A 2 -8.60 11.38 -25.28
C VAL A 2 -9.88 12.15 -25.08
N GLU A 3 -11.03 11.50 -25.22
CA GLU A 3 -12.30 12.18 -24.98
C GLU A 3 -12.30 12.63 -23.51
N ASP A 4 -12.34 13.93 -23.30
CA ASP A 4 -12.42 14.58 -21.99
C ASP A 4 -13.79 14.29 -21.37
N MET A 5 -14.04 13.02 -21.02
CA MET A 5 -15.22 12.59 -20.32
C MET A 5 -15.14 13.08 -18.88
N THR A 6 -16.17 13.76 -18.41
CA THR A 6 -16.22 14.21 -17.03
C THR A 6 -16.28 13.02 -16.07
N PRO A 7 -15.77 13.13 -14.82
CA PRO A 7 -15.86 12.03 -13.85
C PRO A 7 -17.29 11.55 -13.58
N TYR A 8 -18.26 12.45 -13.76
CA TYR A 8 -19.68 12.13 -13.64
C TYR A 8 -20.18 11.29 -14.82
N GLU A 9 -19.83 11.67 -16.06
CA GLU A 9 -20.15 10.87 -17.24
C GLU A 9 -19.48 9.50 -17.19
N ALA A 10 -18.25 9.41 -16.72
CA ALA A 10 -17.55 8.14 -16.51
C ALA A 10 -18.30 7.24 -15.51
N LEU A 11 -18.83 7.82 -14.43
CA LEU A 11 -19.65 7.11 -13.47
C LEU A 11 -20.98 6.64 -14.08
N MET A 12 -21.63 7.50 -14.87
CA MET A 12 -22.87 7.15 -15.56
C MET A 12 -22.66 6.03 -16.59
N ALA A 13 -21.58 6.11 -17.38
CA ALA A 13 -21.19 5.05 -18.31
C ALA A 13 -20.93 3.73 -17.58
N ALA A 14 -20.26 3.77 -16.41
CA ALA A 14 -20.08 2.58 -15.58
C ALA A 14 -21.42 1.99 -15.11
N VAL A 15 -22.38 2.83 -14.72
CA VAL A 15 -23.74 2.40 -14.33
C VAL A 15 -24.50 1.80 -15.51
N GLU A 16 -24.36 2.37 -16.70
CA GLU A 16 -25.00 1.90 -17.94
C GLU A 16 -24.42 0.54 -18.37
N ILE A 17 -23.09 0.37 -18.34
CA ILE A 17 -22.42 -0.90 -18.63
C ILE A 17 -22.83 -1.97 -17.60
N ALA A 18 -22.96 -1.60 -16.32
CA ALA A 18 -23.48 -2.51 -15.30
C ALA A 18 -24.99 -2.78 -15.44
N GLY A 19 -25.71 -2.00 -16.25
CA GLY A 19 -27.14 -2.08 -16.53
C GLY A 19 -28.05 -1.36 -15.52
N SER A 20 -27.63 -1.21 -14.25
CA SER A 20 -28.38 -0.43 -13.25
C SER A 20 -27.53 -0.05 -12.04
N GLN A 21 -27.96 0.96 -11.28
CA GLN A 21 -27.30 1.35 -10.03
C GLN A 21 -27.24 0.19 -9.01
N SER A 22 -28.29 -0.63 -8.94
CA SER A 22 -28.34 -1.81 -8.07
C SER A 22 -27.44 -2.95 -8.57
N ALA A 23 -27.24 -3.09 -9.87
CA ALA A 23 -26.29 -4.05 -10.43
C ALA A 23 -24.84 -3.61 -10.16
N LEU A 24 -24.52 -2.33 -10.39
CA LEU A 24 -23.23 -1.75 -10.04
C LEU A 24 -22.94 -1.89 -8.54
N ALA A 25 -23.93 -1.67 -7.68
CA ALA A 25 -23.79 -1.84 -6.24
C ALA A 25 -23.41 -3.28 -5.86
N ARG A 26 -24.07 -4.28 -6.47
CA ARG A 26 -23.74 -5.70 -6.25
C ARG A 26 -22.34 -6.06 -6.73
N MET A 27 -21.92 -5.55 -7.88
CA MET A 27 -20.58 -5.79 -8.43
C MET A 27 -19.47 -5.11 -7.61
N ALA A 28 -19.73 -3.91 -7.09
CA ALA A 28 -18.79 -3.17 -6.25
C ALA A 28 -18.84 -3.56 -4.76
N GLU A 29 -19.74 -4.50 -4.40
CA GLU A 29 -20.00 -4.96 -3.03
C GLU A 29 -20.39 -3.81 -2.07
N VAL A 30 -21.23 -2.90 -2.54
CA VAL A 30 -21.72 -1.75 -1.77
C VAL A 30 -23.24 -1.73 -1.69
N SER A 31 -23.77 -0.92 -0.78
CA SER A 31 -25.21 -0.66 -0.73
C SER A 31 -25.66 0.15 -1.95
N SER A 32 -26.86 -0.14 -2.45
CA SER A 32 -27.49 0.65 -3.52
C SER A 32 -27.64 2.13 -3.15
N THR A 33 -27.86 2.42 -1.87
CA THR A 33 -27.89 3.79 -1.33
C THR A 33 -26.54 4.51 -1.45
N ALA A 34 -25.42 3.79 -1.31
CA ALA A 34 -24.10 4.39 -1.51
C ALA A 34 -23.93 4.83 -2.97
N VAL A 35 -24.28 3.96 -3.93
CA VAL A 35 -24.25 4.29 -5.36
C VAL A 35 -25.14 5.49 -5.69
N TRP A 36 -26.37 5.50 -5.17
CA TRP A 36 -27.27 6.64 -5.34
C TRP A 36 -26.66 7.95 -4.81
N LYS A 37 -26.01 7.91 -3.64
CA LYS A 37 -25.33 9.07 -3.05
C LYS A 37 -24.18 9.56 -3.92
N TRP A 38 -23.42 8.65 -4.55
CA TRP A 38 -22.34 9.02 -5.47
C TRP A 38 -22.86 9.73 -6.72
N VAL A 39 -23.96 9.24 -7.29
CA VAL A 39 -24.58 9.83 -8.48
C VAL A 39 -25.23 11.18 -8.15
N GLN A 40 -26.02 11.25 -7.08
CA GLN A 40 -26.86 12.42 -6.80
C GLN A 40 -26.15 13.53 -6.02
N SER A 41 -25.34 13.18 -5.02
CA SER A 41 -24.76 14.15 -4.07
C SER A 41 -23.33 14.50 -4.45
N SER A 42 -22.45 13.49 -4.51
CA SER A 42 -21.03 13.73 -4.69
C SER A 42 -20.61 13.89 -6.16
N LYS A 43 -21.44 13.41 -7.10
CA LYS A 43 -21.16 13.29 -8.55
C LYS A 43 -19.79 12.69 -8.86
N ARG A 44 -19.24 11.92 -7.91
CA ARG A 44 -17.87 11.42 -7.91
C ARG A 44 -17.80 10.12 -7.13
N LEU A 45 -16.92 9.24 -7.59
CA LEU A 45 -16.68 7.94 -6.99
C LEU A 45 -15.58 8.01 -5.90
N PRO A 46 -15.81 7.43 -4.70
CA PRO A 46 -14.76 7.29 -3.70
C PRO A 46 -13.58 6.44 -4.22
N ALA A 47 -12.35 6.81 -3.85
CA ALA A 47 -11.14 6.18 -4.37
C ALA A 47 -11.08 4.66 -4.14
N GLU A 48 -11.62 4.20 -3.01
CA GLU A 48 -11.66 2.81 -2.58
C GLU A 48 -12.45 1.89 -3.53
N TYR A 49 -13.43 2.43 -4.26
CA TYR A 49 -14.25 1.65 -5.20
C TYR A 49 -13.78 1.75 -6.64
N VAL A 50 -12.81 2.62 -6.97
CA VAL A 50 -12.38 2.85 -8.36
C VAL A 50 -11.92 1.56 -9.01
N LEU A 51 -11.06 0.80 -8.32
CA LEU A 51 -10.52 -0.46 -8.84
C LEU A 51 -11.59 -1.54 -8.98
N ARG A 52 -12.58 -1.57 -8.07
CA ARG A 52 -13.69 -2.52 -8.14
C ARG A 52 -14.61 -2.22 -9.32
N VAL A 53 -14.93 -0.94 -9.52
CA VAL A 53 -15.76 -0.49 -10.64
C VAL A 53 -15.03 -0.70 -11.97
N GLU A 54 -13.74 -0.36 -12.06
CA GLU A 54 -12.92 -0.63 -13.26
C GLU A 54 -12.90 -2.13 -13.60
N ALA A 55 -12.71 -3.01 -12.62
CA ALA A 55 -12.73 -4.45 -12.84
C ALA A 55 -14.11 -4.97 -13.29
N ALA A 56 -15.19 -4.35 -12.82
CA ALA A 56 -16.55 -4.77 -13.15
C ALA A 56 -17.06 -4.19 -14.49
N THR A 57 -16.71 -2.96 -14.82
CA THR A 57 -17.29 -2.22 -15.96
C THR A 57 -16.29 -1.96 -17.08
N GLY A 58 -14.99 -2.12 -16.83
CA GLY A 58 -13.94 -1.82 -17.80
C GLY A 58 -13.71 -0.32 -18.05
N VAL A 59 -14.40 0.57 -17.32
CA VAL A 59 -14.17 2.02 -17.43
C VAL A 59 -12.84 2.38 -16.78
N SER A 60 -11.97 3.05 -17.52
CA SER A 60 -10.64 3.41 -17.04
C SER A 60 -10.71 4.28 -15.78
N ARG A 61 -9.88 3.94 -14.79
CA ARG A 61 -9.69 4.73 -13.56
C ARG A 61 -9.33 6.19 -13.82
N HIS A 62 -8.69 6.48 -14.95
CA HIS A 62 -8.28 7.83 -15.36
C HIS A 62 -9.48 8.75 -15.62
N HIS A 63 -10.58 8.19 -16.15
CA HIS A 63 -11.82 8.94 -16.37
C HIS A 63 -12.66 9.03 -15.09
N LEU A 64 -12.70 7.97 -14.29
CA LEU A 64 -13.45 7.96 -13.02
C LEU A 64 -12.86 8.93 -11.99
N ARG A 65 -11.53 9.03 -11.92
CA ARG A 65 -10.84 9.84 -10.92
C ARG A 65 -9.50 10.41 -11.44
N PRO A 66 -9.54 11.39 -12.36
CA PRO A 66 -8.33 11.99 -12.91
C PRO A 66 -7.44 12.65 -11.84
N ASP A 67 -8.01 13.09 -10.71
CA ASP A 67 -7.26 13.71 -9.60
C ASP A 67 -6.27 12.75 -8.91
N ILE A 68 -6.58 11.44 -8.90
CA ILE A 68 -5.73 10.41 -8.29
C ILE A 68 -4.98 9.61 -9.35
N TYR A 69 -5.59 9.42 -10.51
CA TYR A 69 -5.01 8.65 -11.61
C TYR A 69 -4.87 9.54 -12.84
N PRO A 70 -3.86 10.44 -12.89
CA PRO A 70 -3.55 11.17 -14.12
C PRO A 70 -3.09 10.18 -15.20
N VAL A 71 -3.48 10.44 -16.46
CA VAL A 71 -3.07 9.62 -17.63
C VAL A 71 -1.56 9.74 -17.85
N GLU A 72 -1.04 10.94 -17.69
CA GLU A 72 0.39 11.22 -17.64
C GLU A 72 0.88 10.99 -16.21
N MET A 73 1.00 9.72 -15.80
CA MET A 73 1.74 9.42 -14.59
C MET A 73 3.22 9.60 -14.93
N PRO A 74 3.93 10.63 -14.43
CA PRO A 74 5.36 10.73 -14.66
C PRO A 74 5.99 9.46 -14.11
N GLU A 75 6.76 8.75 -14.95
CA GLU A 75 7.59 7.60 -14.58
C GLU A 75 8.12 7.83 -13.16
N ALA A 76 7.71 6.99 -12.21
CA ALA A 76 7.99 7.18 -10.79
C ALA A 76 9.47 7.54 -10.68
N SER A 77 9.77 8.78 -10.26
CA SER A 77 11.12 9.30 -10.43
C SER A 77 12.08 8.30 -9.80
N SER A 78 13.03 7.80 -10.59
CA SER A 78 14.04 6.80 -10.15
C SER A 78 14.94 7.32 -9.02
N ARG A 79 14.63 8.50 -8.47
CA ARG A 79 15.27 9.17 -7.34
C ARG A 79 15.12 8.41 -6.03
N TRP A 80 14.12 7.54 -5.88
CA TRP A 80 14.03 6.63 -4.73
C TRP A 80 14.20 5.17 -5.15
N SER A 81 15.45 4.76 -5.33
CA SER A 81 15.85 3.35 -5.38
C SER A 81 16.14 2.88 -3.96
N GLY A 82 15.13 2.86 -3.07
CA GLY A 82 15.22 2.46 -1.66
C GLY A 82 15.72 1.02 -1.48
N ILE A 83 16.99 0.78 -1.80
CA ILE A 83 17.77 -0.38 -1.48
C ILE A 83 18.44 0.01 -0.17
N ASP A 84 18.09 -0.70 0.90
CA ASP A 84 18.77 -0.62 2.17
C ASP A 84 20.28 -0.84 1.96
N GLN A 85 21.05 0.25 1.84
CA GLN A 85 22.51 0.17 1.64
C GLN A 85 23.25 -0.17 2.94
N ARG A 86 22.55 -0.62 4.02
CA ARG A 86 23.19 -0.83 5.33
C ARG A 86 22.84 -2.13 6.07
N ALA A 87 22.20 -3.10 5.44
CA ALA A 87 22.06 -4.44 6.02
C ALA A 87 23.33 -5.33 5.87
N GLY A 88 24.32 -4.91 5.07
CA GLY A 88 25.39 -5.80 4.58
C GLY A 88 26.81 -5.64 5.13
N ALA A 89 27.09 -4.78 6.13
CA ALA A 89 28.47 -4.58 6.60
C ALA A 89 28.59 -4.45 8.13
N ARG A 90 28.34 -5.55 8.85
CA ARG A 90 28.90 -5.77 10.19
C ARG A 90 30.01 -6.81 10.12
N SER A 91 31.10 -6.48 9.45
CA SER A 91 32.39 -7.14 9.61
C SER A 91 33.16 -6.45 10.73
N ASN A 92 32.68 -6.55 11.98
CA ASN A 92 33.56 -6.28 13.11
C ASN A 92 33.32 -7.33 14.18
N GLY A 93 34.30 -8.23 14.30
CA GLY A 93 34.28 -9.37 15.17
C GLY A 93 34.22 -8.96 16.64
N VAL A 94 33.34 -9.63 17.37
CA VAL A 94 33.30 -9.59 18.84
C VAL A 94 33.64 -10.95 19.48
N ASP A 95 34.13 -11.92 18.70
CA ASP A 95 34.55 -13.23 19.22
C ASP A 95 36.08 -13.37 19.45
N ALA A 96 36.73 -12.27 19.84
CA ALA A 96 38.14 -12.26 20.24
C ALA A 96 38.35 -12.59 21.74
N ARG A 97 37.53 -13.47 22.33
CA ARG A 97 37.70 -13.92 23.73
C ARG A 97 38.29 -15.33 23.87
N THR A 98 39.03 -15.79 22.87
CA THR A 98 40.05 -16.82 23.10
C THR A 98 41.28 -16.17 23.77
N ARG A 99 41.21 -15.97 25.09
CA ARG A 99 42.41 -15.94 25.94
C ARG A 99 42.26 -17.04 26.99
N ARG A 100 43.00 -18.13 26.77
CA ARG A 100 43.22 -19.19 27.76
C ARG A 100 43.83 -18.55 29.01
N VAL A 101 43.10 -18.53 30.12
CA VAL A 101 43.68 -18.27 31.44
C VAL A 101 43.83 -19.62 32.12
N ALA A 102 45.09 -20.02 32.33
CA ALA A 102 45.45 -21.28 32.97
C ALA A 102 45.00 -21.31 34.43
N VAL A 103 44.37 -22.41 34.85
CA VAL A 103 44.02 -22.68 36.24
C VAL A 103 45.30 -22.90 37.04
N ASN A 104 45.62 -22.01 37.97
CA ASN A 104 46.61 -22.30 39.01
C ASN A 104 45.89 -22.64 40.31
N ARG A 105 45.77 -23.95 40.55
CA ARG A 105 45.21 -24.57 41.75
C ARG A 105 46.33 -24.73 42.77
N ARG A 106 46.55 -23.75 43.65
CA ARG A 106 47.25 -23.97 44.92
C ARG A 106 46.73 -23.02 45.99
N GLN A 107 46.17 -23.62 47.05
CA GLN A 107 46.34 -23.33 48.49
C GLN A 107 46.18 -21.84 48.91
N ILE A 108 45.60 -21.42 50.04
CA ILE A 108 45.69 -21.95 51.39
C ILE A 108 44.66 -21.21 52.27
N SER A 109 43.88 -21.97 53.03
CA SER A 109 43.46 -21.79 54.44
C SER A 109 43.02 -20.43 55.03
N ASN A 110 41.85 -20.54 55.70
CA ASN A 110 41.50 -20.12 57.07
C ASN A 110 41.48 -18.65 57.49
N GLY A 111 40.32 -18.23 58.02
CA GLY A 111 40.20 -17.07 58.90
C GLY A 111 38.77 -16.75 59.30
N ALA A 112 38.19 -17.54 60.20
CA ALA A 112 36.99 -17.18 60.93
C ALA A 112 37.24 -15.96 61.85
N ARG A 113 36.25 -15.06 61.99
CA ARG A 113 35.96 -14.44 63.29
C ARG A 113 34.55 -13.83 63.36
N LEU A 114 33.88 -14.21 64.44
CA LEU A 114 32.84 -13.47 65.15
C LEU A 114 33.46 -12.24 65.86
#